data_AF-A0A961T929-F1
#
_entry.id   AF-A0A961T929-F1
#
_cell.length_a   1.000
_cell.length_b   1.000
_cell.length_c   1.000
_cell.angle_alpha   90.00
_cell.angle_beta   90.00
_cell.angle_gamma   90.00
#
_symmetry.space_group_name_H-M   'P 1'
#
loop_
_entity.id
_entity.type
_entity.pdbx_description
1 polymer ?
#
loop_
_entity_poly.entity_id
_entity_poly.type
_entity_poly.pdbx_seq_one_letter_code
_entity_poly.pdbx_strand_id
1 'polypeptide(L)'
;MAKKQHPYPEVAMGLEPGPFHSRIAERNVQHSWMNWMGFASPGVLDTVEFEYFAIRNQCTLFDISPMCKYEIEGRDAETVVNRLVTRDVAKLKPGRVAYVIWCDEDGNVVDDG
;
A
#
# COMPACT_ATOMS: atom_id res chain seq x y z
N MET A 1 -26.80 -16.47 -28.85
CA MET A 1 -26.97 -16.20 -27.40
C MET A 1 -26.07 -15.03 -27.03
N ALA A 2 -26.63 -13.91 -26.60
CA ALA A 2 -25.85 -12.70 -26.28
C ALA A 2 -25.12 -12.87 -24.94
N LYS A 3 -23.80 -12.67 -24.94
CA LYS A 3 -23.00 -12.62 -23.71
C LYS A 3 -23.51 -11.44 -22.87
N LYS A 4 -24.00 -11.71 -21.66
CA LYS A 4 -24.31 -10.65 -20.69
C LYS A 4 -23.00 -9.93 -20.34
N GLN A 5 -22.97 -8.62 -20.53
CA GLN A 5 -21.87 -7.76 -20.11
C GLN A 5 -21.67 -7.93 -18.59
N HIS A 6 -20.47 -8.30 -18.15
CA HIS A 6 -20.14 -8.39 -16.73
C HIS A 6 -20.17 -6.96 -16.15
N PRO A 7 -20.87 -6.68 -15.02
CA PRO A 7 -21.02 -5.33 -14.50
C PRO A 7 -19.73 -4.74 -13.90
N TYR A 8 -18.65 -5.52 -13.85
CA TYR A 8 -17.36 -5.06 -13.34
C TYR A 8 -16.44 -4.72 -14.51
N PRO A 9 -15.62 -3.66 -14.37
CA PRO A 9 -14.57 -3.37 -15.33
C PRO A 9 -13.67 -4.60 -15.50
N GLU A 10 -13.14 -4.76 -16.70
CA GLU A 10 -12.16 -5.81 -16.98
C GLU A 10 -10.97 -5.65 -16.03
N VAL A 11 -10.75 -6.65 -15.18
CA VAL A 11 -9.61 -6.65 -14.26
C VAL A 11 -8.38 -6.93 -15.10
N ALA A 12 -7.46 -5.97 -15.13
CA ALA A 12 -6.24 -6.14 -15.89
C ALA A 12 -5.45 -7.36 -15.38
N MET A 13 -4.95 -8.16 -16.32
CA MET A 13 -4.17 -9.35 -16.02
C MET A 13 -2.69 -8.98 -15.95
N GLY A 14 -2.07 -9.19 -14.79
CA GLY A 14 -0.65 -8.91 -14.57
C GLY A 14 -0.42 -7.78 -13.57
N LEU A 15 0.81 -7.26 -13.57
CA LEU A 15 1.19 -6.14 -12.71
C LEU A 15 1.04 -4.82 -13.47
N GLU A 16 0.27 -3.91 -12.90
CA GLU A 16 0.07 -2.58 -13.46
C GLU A 16 1.28 -1.67 -13.16
N PRO A 17 1.70 -0.79 -14.07
CA PRO A 17 2.72 0.21 -13.78
C PRO A 17 2.18 1.26 -12.79
N GLY A 18 2.94 1.54 -11.74
CA GLY A 18 2.66 2.65 -10.83
C GLY A 18 2.98 4.04 -11.43
N PRO A 19 2.60 5.14 -10.75
CA PRO A 19 2.81 6.52 -11.22
C PRO A 19 4.28 6.88 -11.54
N PHE A 20 5.23 6.20 -10.90
CA PHE A 20 6.67 6.42 -11.08
C PHE A 20 7.37 5.30 -11.87
N HIS A 21 6.62 4.35 -12.44
CA HIS A 21 7.17 3.13 -13.04
C HIS A 21 8.23 3.43 -14.11
N SER A 22 8.00 4.39 -15.03
CA SER A 22 8.98 4.71 -16.08
C SER A 22 10.33 5.16 -15.53
N ARG A 23 10.32 6.03 -14.50
CA ARG A 23 11.53 6.54 -13.85
C ARG A 23 12.25 5.45 -13.05
N ILE A 24 11.48 4.57 -12.42
CA ILE A 24 12.01 3.44 -11.65
C ILE A 24 12.60 2.38 -12.59
N ALA A 25 11.96 2.09 -13.72
CA ALA A 25 12.41 1.11 -14.69
C ALA A 25 13.79 1.45 -15.28
N GLU A 26 14.08 2.73 -15.51
CA GLU A 26 15.40 3.22 -15.95
C GLU A 26 16.51 2.96 -14.91
N ARG A 27 16.16 2.81 -13.63
CA ARG A 27 17.10 2.63 -12.50
C ARG A 27 17.16 1.20 -11.98
N ASN A 28 16.23 0.34 -12.38
CA ASN A 28 16.15 -1.04 -11.94
C ASN A 28 17.14 -1.92 -12.73
N VAL A 29 18.42 -1.89 -12.35
CA VAL A 29 19.46 -2.69 -13.01
C VAL A 29 19.29 -4.19 -12.79
N GLN A 30 18.58 -4.58 -11.72
CA GLN A 30 18.27 -5.98 -11.41
C GLN A 30 17.06 -6.53 -12.18
N HIS A 31 16.25 -5.66 -12.80
CA HIS A 31 14.94 -6.01 -13.34
C HIS A 31 14.04 -6.75 -12.33
N SER A 32 14.23 -6.49 -11.04
CA SER A 32 13.55 -7.19 -9.95
C SER A 32 12.16 -6.59 -9.72
N TRP A 33 11.15 -7.05 -10.45
CA TRP A 33 9.76 -6.61 -10.28
C TRP A 33 8.99 -7.58 -9.39
N MET A 34 8.33 -7.05 -8.38
CA MET A 34 7.45 -7.78 -7.48
C MET A 34 6.03 -7.22 -7.53
N ASN A 35 5.07 -8.07 -7.15
CA ASN A 35 3.69 -7.67 -6.95
C ASN A 35 3.54 -6.95 -5.60
N TRP A 36 3.13 -5.69 -5.62
CA TRP A 36 2.65 -4.99 -4.43
C TRP A 36 1.27 -4.40 -4.74
N MET A 37 0.22 -4.98 -4.14
CA MET A 37 -1.18 -4.57 -4.34
C MET A 37 -1.60 -4.48 -5.83
N GLY A 38 -1.09 -5.38 -6.67
CA GLY A 38 -1.37 -5.42 -8.11
C GLY A 38 -0.48 -4.53 -8.97
N PHE A 39 0.45 -3.77 -8.37
CA PHE A 39 1.39 -2.92 -9.11
C PHE A 39 2.77 -3.56 -9.22
N ALA A 40 3.48 -3.25 -10.30
CA ALA A 40 4.87 -3.62 -10.54
C ALA A 40 5.79 -2.70 -9.71
N SER A 41 6.26 -3.22 -8.57
CA SER A 41 7.18 -2.53 -7.66
C SER A 41 8.58 -3.14 -7.73
N PRO A 42 9.65 -2.34 -7.61
CA PRO A 42 11.00 -2.90 -7.57
C PRO A 42 11.24 -3.60 -6.22
N GLY A 43 11.67 -4.86 -6.23
CA GLY A 43 12.13 -5.54 -5.01
C GLY A 43 13.52 -5.07 -4.58
N VAL A 44 14.37 -4.74 -5.57
CA VAL A 44 15.70 -4.12 -5.43
C VAL A 44 16.01 -3.44 -6.76
N LEU A 45 16.60 -2.26 -6.73
CA LEU A 45 17.05 -1.52 -7.91
C LEU A 45 18.49 -1.87 -8.29
N ASP A 46 19.39 -1.95 -7.30
CA ASP A 46 20.83 -2.23 -7.48
C ASP A 46 21.26 -3.46 -6.67
N THR A 47 21.74 -3.27 -5.44
CA THR A 47 22.02 -4.36 -4.50
C THR A 47 21.42 -4.01 -3.14
N VAL A 48 21.02 -5.03 -2.38
CA VAL A 48 20.42 -4.84 -1.05
C VAL A 48 21.39 -4.10 -0.14
N GLU A 49 22.68 -4.41 -0.21
CA GLU A 49 23.72 -3.77 0.58
C GLU A 49 23.87 -2.29 0.21
N PHE A 50 23.96 -1.97 -1.08
CA PHE A 50 24.10 -0.59 -1.54
C PHE A 50 22.90 0.27 -1.11
N GLU A 51 21.68 -0.23 -1.34
CA GLU A 51 20.46 0.47 -0.94
C GLU A 51 20.37 0.63 0.57
N TYR A 52 20.68 -0.43 1.33
CA TYR A 52 20.76 -0.35 2.80
C TYR A 52 21.74 0.73 3.28
N PHE A 53 22.96 0.75 2.74
CA PHE A 53 23.96 1.74 3.14
C PHE A 53 23.56 3.16 2.73
N ALA A 54 22.90 3.35 1.58
CA ALA A 54 22.35 4.64 1.16
C ALA A 54 21.25 5.13 2.12
N ILE A 55 20.32 4.27 2.53
CA ILE A 55 19.27 4.61 3.51
C ILE A 55 19.87 5.03 4.84
N ARG A 56 20.90 4.30 5.30
CA ARG A 56 21.48 4.49 6.64
C ARG A 56 22.42 5.68 6.73
N ASN A 57 23.14 5.99 5.65
CA ASN A 57 24.24 6.97 5.68
C ASN A 57 24.02 8.17 4.76
N GLN A 58 22.98 8.15 3.92
CA GLN A 58 22.67 9.20 2.95
C GLN A 58 21.15 9.44 2.90
N CYS A 59 20.57 9.41 1.70
CA CYS A 59 19.16 9.63 1.44
C CYS A 59 18.71 8.65 0.36
N THR A 60 17.47 8.18 0.49
CA THR A 60 16.85 7.26 -0.47
C THR A 60 15.43 7.71 -0.74
N LEU A 61 15.02 7.61 -2.00
CA LEU A 61 13.65 7.85 -2.44
C LEU A 61 12.97 6.51 -2.71
N PHE A 62 11.82 6.29 -2.09
CA PHE A 62 11.01 5.08 -2.28
C PHE A 62 9.71 5.42 -2.99
N ASP A 63 9.33 4.60 -3.96
CA ASP A 63 7.96 4.59 -4.48
C ASP A 63 7.09 3.68 -3.60
N ILE A 64 6.29 4.29 -2.73
CA ILE A 64 5.31 3.63 -1.86
C ILE A 64 3.86 3.87 -2.34
N SER A 65 3.69 4.35 -3.57
CA SER A 65 2.38 4.60 -4.17
C SER A 65 1.45 3.38 -4.15
N PRO A 66 1.93 2.14 -4.35
CA PRO A 66 1.09 0.94 -4.33
C PRO A 66 0.37 0.66 -3.00
N MET A 67 0.85 1.22 -1.89
CA MET A 67 0.16 1.10 -0.60
C MET A 67 -1.24 1.72 -0.70
N CYS A 68 -2.30 0.94 -0.45
CA CYS A 68 -3.67 1.46 -0.52
C CYS A 68 -3.93 2.46 0.62
N LYS A 69 -4.74 3.49 0.34
CA LYS A 69 -5.20 4.46 1.33
C LYS A 69 -6.72 4.45 1.35
N TYR A 70 -7.29 4.42 2.55
CA TYR A 70 -8.73 4.49 2.75
C TYR A 70 -9.09 5.85 3.33
N GLU A 71 -10.03 6.54 2.69
CA GLU A 71 -10.65 7.74 3.22
C GLU A 71 -12.04 7.37 3.74
N ILE A 72 -12.29 7.63 5.02
CA ILE A 72 -13.52 7.26 5.72
C ILE A 72 -14.16 8.55 6.25
N GLU A 73 -15.33 8.88 5.74
CA GLU A 73 -16.04 10.13 6.06
C GLU A 73 -17.48 9.87 6.53
N GLY A 74 -18.05 10.88 7.18
CA GLY A 74 -19.44 10.86 7.65
C GLY A 74 -19.56 10.88 9.17
N ARG A 75 -20.79 11.02 9.66
CA ARG A 75 -21.11 11.19 11.09
C ARG A 75 -20.57 10.07 11.97
N ASP A 76 -20.53 8.85 11.44
CA ASP A 76 -20.17 7.65 12.20
C ASP A 76 -18.75 7.14 11.86
N ALA A 77 -17.94 7.90 11.10
CA ALA A 77 -16.60 7.49 10.68
C ALA A 77 -15.71 7.07 11.86
N GLU A 78 -15.67 7.87 12.93
CA GLU A 78 -14.91 7.54 14.15
C GLU A 78 -15.39 6.23 14.80
N THR A 79 -16.71 5.98 14.81
CA THR A 79 -17.28 4.76 15.39
C THR A 79 -16.92 3.53 14.55
N VAL A 80 -16.94 3.65 13.22
CA VAL A 80 -16.54 2.58 12.31
C VAL A 80 -15.05 2.26 12.46
N VAL A 81 -14.19 3.28 12.47
CA VAL A 81 -12.75 3.08 12.62
C VAL A 81 -12.41 2.46 13.97
N ASN A 82 -13.00 2.92 15.08
CA ASN A 82 -12.81 2.31 16.40
C ASN A 82 -13.28 0.85 16.50
N ARG A 83 -14.18 0.40 15.60
CA ARG A 83 -14.57 -1.01 15.51
C ARG A 83 -13.60 -1.85 14.68
N LEU A 84 -12.94 -1.22 13.72
CA LEU A 84 -12.01 -1.87 12.79
C LEU A 84 -10.63 -2.09 13.43
N VAL A 85 -10.21 -1.16 14.29
CA VAL A 85 -8.84 -1.14 14.82
C VAL A 85 -8.81 -1.32 16.33
N THR A 86 -7.72 -1.88 16.82
CA THR A 86 -7.51 -2.17 18.25
C THR A 86 -7.26 -0.92 19.11
N ARG A 87 -6.92 0.21 18.50
CA ARG A 87 -6.57 1.45 19.19
C ARG A 87 -7.74 2.41 19.22
N ASP A 88 -7.94 3.07 20.37
CA ASP A 88 -8.91 4.16 20.50
C ASP A 88 -8.50 5.39 19.66
N VAL A 89 -9.17 5.57 18.51
CA VAL A 89 -8.91 6.67 17.57
C VAL A 89 -9.52 8.00 18.01
N ALA A 90 -10.46 8.01 18.97
CA ALA A 90 -11.02 9.26 19.51
C ALA A 90 -9.96 10.12 20.21
N LYS A 91 -8.86 9.49 20.63
CA LYS A 91 -7.68 10.15 21.22
C LYS A 91 -6.75 10.79 20.17
N LEU A 92 -6.93 10.47 18.88
CA LEU A 92 -6.09 11.00 17.80
C LEU A 92 -6.57 12.40 17.38
N LYS A 93 -5.72 13.41 17.56
CA LYS A 93 -6.02 14.79 17.17
C LYS A 93 -5.70 15.03 15.69
N PRO A 94 -6.35 16.02 15.02
CA PRO A 94 -6.00 16.41 13.66
C PRO A 94 -4.51 16.69 13.47
N GLY A 95 -3.96 16.30 12.32
CA GLY A 95 -2.53 16.46 11.98
C GLY A 95 -1.60 15.49 12.73
N ARG A 96 -2.12 14.37 13.23
CA ARG A 96 -1.36 13.32 13.90
C ARG A 96 -1.60 11.98 13.21
N VAL A 97 -0.63 11.08 13.36
CA VAL A 97 -0.70 9.69 12.90
C VAL A 97 -0.57 8.76 14.11
N ALA A 98 -1.29 7.64 14.07
CA ALA A 98 -1.12 6.56 15.02
C ALA A 98 -1.09 5.24 14.24
N TYR A 99 -0.09 4.43 14.53
CA TYR A 99 -0.06 3.04 14.07
C TYR A 99 -1.11 2.23 14.83
N VAL A 100 -1.84 1.42 14.09
CA VAL A 100 -2.97 0.62 14.54
C VAL A 100 -2.89 -0.79 13.95
N ILE A 101 -3.53 -1.73 14.65
CA ILE A 101 -3.66 -3.12 14.21
C ILE A 101 -5.14 -3.39 13.98
N TRP A 102 -5.45 -4.04 12.88
CA TRP A 102 -6.79 -4.45 12.48
C TRP A 102 -6.94 -5.93 12.82
N CYS A 103 -8.05 -6.28 13.46
CA CYS A 103 -8.31 -7.66 13.86
C CYS A 103 -9.65 -8.15 13.30
N ASP A 104 -9.73 -9.45 13.04
CA ASP A 104 -11.00 -10.13 12.80
C ASP A 104 -11.78 -10.33 14.11
N GLU A 105 -12.96 -10.93 14.02
CA GLU A 105 -13.85 -11.21 15.16
C GLU A 105 -13.25 -12.15 16.21
N ASP A 106 -12.27 -12.97 15.84
CA ASP A 106 -11.58 -13.89 16.74
C ASP A 106 -10.31 -13.25 17.36
N GLY A 107 -10.00 -12.01 16.97
CA GLY A 107 -8.84 -11.26 17.45
C GLY A 107 -7.54 -11.56 16.70
N ASN A 108 -7.59 -12.26 15.55
CA ASN A 108 -6.42 -12.47 14.71
C ASN A 108 -6.12 -11.22 13.90
N VAL A 109 -4.84 -10.96 13.65
CA VAL A 109 -4.41 -9.79 12.86
C VAL A 109 -4.78 -9.99 11.40
N VAL A 110 -5.48 -9.00 10.84
CA VAL A 110 -5.84 -8.93 9.42
C VAL A 110 -4.86 -8.01 8.68
N ASP A 111 -4.55 -6.84 9.25
CA ASP A 111 -3.67 -5.83 8.66
C ASP A 111 -3.15 -4.85 9.72
N ASP A 112 -2.23 -3.96 9.32
CA ASP A 112 -1.65 -2.92 10.16
C ASP A 112 -1.36 -1.63 9.37
N GLY A 113 -1.30 -0.48 10.06
CA GLY A 113 -1.03 0.82 9.41
C GLY A 113 -1.08 2.02 10.33
#